data_AF-A0A136LB75-F1
#
_entry.id   AF-A0A136LB75-F1
#
_cell.length_a   1.000
_cell.length_b   1.000
_cell.length_c   1.000
_cell.angle_alpha   90.00
_cell.angle_beta   90.00
_cell.angle_gamma   90.00
#
_symmetry.space_group_name_H-M   'P 1'
#
loop_
_entity.id
_entity.type
_entity.pdbx_description
1 polymer ?
#
loop_
_entity_poly.entity_id
_entity_poly.type
_entity_poly.pdbx_seq_one_letter_code
_entity_poly.pdbx_strand_id
1 'polypeptide(L)'
;MSDDKTISEMAAVEAKEEIASEAVSADAARIDSHHAAEAPEGAASHIAPDYTILFGRRINANIYVVVFGILAVVTLVEIGIAEIFLEGIIRTVLLVGLSLAKAVLVMLFYMHLREDSKIFAAAIILPIVVGLVSVMFLLAVPSTGY
;
A
#
# COMPACT_ATOMS: atom_id res chain seq x y z
N MET A 1 35.30 50.38 49.46
CA MET A 1 35.40 50.59 47.99
C MET A 1 35.32 49.23 47.30
N SER A 2 34.24 48.48 47.54
CA SER A 2 34.03 47.14 46.96
C SER A 2 32.56 46.85 46.60
N ASP A 3 31.59 47.68 47.05
CA ASP A 3 30.16 47.40 46.87
C ASP A 3 29.53 48.03 45.61
N ASP A 4 30.19 49.02 44.98
CA ASP A 4 29.64 49.70 43.80
C ASP A 4 29.80 48.86 42.51
N LYS A 5 30.82 48.01 42.48
CA LYS A 5 31.15 47.18 41.31
C LYS A 5 30.23 45.96 41.18
N THR A 6 29.81 45.38 42.30
CA THR A 6 28.92 44.21 42.35
C THR A 6 27.49 44.55 41.97
N ILE A 7 26.98 45.72 42.35
CA ILE A 7 25.62 46.15 41.96
C ILE A 7 25.53 46.42 40.45
N SER A 8 26.58 47.00 39.84
CA SER A 8 26.63 47.20 38.39
C SER A 8 26.75 45.89 37.60
N GLU A 9 27.44 44.88 38.14
CA GLU A 9 27.50 43.55 37.52
C GLU A 9 26.15 42.81 37.62
N MET A 10 25.47 42.89 38.76
CA MET A 10 24.15 42.26 38.93
C MET A 10 23.08 42.89 38.02
N ALA A 11 23.07 44.23 37.89
CA ALA A 11 22.16 44.91 36.97
C ALA A 11 22.46 44.59 35.48
N ALA A 12 23.73 44.40 35.13
CA ALA A 12 24.11 44.00 33.77
C ALA A 12 23.76 42.54 33.46
N VAL A 13 23.75 41.66 34.47
CA VAL A 13 23.34 40.26 34.33
C VAL A 13 21.83 40.15 34.15
N GLU A 14 21.04 40.90 34.92
CA GLU A 14 19.57 40.92 34.81
C GLU A 14 19.11 41.47 33.46
N ALA A 15 19.72 42.58 33.00
CA ALA A 15 19.45 43.09 31.66
C ALA A 15 19.82 42.07 30.57
N LYS A 16 20.93 41.34 30.73
CA LYS A 16 21.35 40.31 29.76
C LYS A 16 20.42 39.10 29.76
N GLU A 17 19.84 38.72 30.90
CA GLU A 17 18.83 37.67 30.99
C GLU A 17 17.50 38.10 30.38
N GLU A 18 17.06 39.34 30.57
CA GLU A 18 15.85 39.88 29.96
C GLU A 18 15.97 39.91 28.43
N ILE A 19 17.11 40.39 27.91
CA ILE A 19 17.39 40.42 26.47
C ILE A 19 17.52 38.99 25.91
N ALA A 20 18.09 38.05 26.66
CA ALA A 20 18.19 36.65 26.26
C ALA A 20 16.82 35.95 26.27
N SER A 21 15.96 36.25 27.25
CA SER A 21 14.60 35.73 27.35
C SER A 21 13.72 36.26 26.21
N GLU A 22 13.82 37.56 25.91
CA GLU A 22 13.11 38.18 24.79
C GLU A 22 13.60 37.63 23.44
N ALA A 23 14.92 37.47 23.26
CA ALA A 23 15.49 36.86 22.05
C ALA A 23 15.08 35.38 21.88
N VAL A 24 15.05 34.60 22.96
CA VAL A 24 14.58 33.20 22.95
C VAL A 24 13.08 33.12 22.67
N SER A 25 12.27 34.03 23.23
CA SER A 25 10.83 34.08 22.95
C SER A 25 10.52 34.53 21.52
N ALA A 26 11.31 35.46 20.98
CA ALA A 26 11.22 35.94 19.60
C ALA A 26 11.68 34.88 18.60
N ASP A 27 12.69 34.06 18.95
CA ASP A 27 13.14 32.92 18.16
C ASP A 27 12.11 31.78 18.20
N ALA A 28 11.54 31.48 19.37
CA ALA A 28 10.45 30.52 19.52
C ALA A 28 9.18 30.92 18.75
N ALA A 29 8.82 32.21 18.77
CA ALA A 29 7.70 32.74 17.99
C ALA A 29 7.98 32.73 16.47
N ARG A 30 9.25 32.90 16.06
CA ARG A 30 9.67 32.77 14.65
C ARG A 30 9.64 31.31 14.17
N ILE A 31 10.03 30.37 15.03
CA ILE A 31 9.98 28.93 14.74
C ILE A 31 8.52 28.46 14.57
N ASP A 32 7.59 28.95 15.41
CA ASP A 32 6.17 28.64 15.29
C ASP A 32 5.54 29.25 14.02
N SER A 33 5.97 30.46 13.62
CA SER A 33 5.52 31.09 12.38
C SER A 33 6.00 30.39 11.09
N HIS A 34 7.10 29.63 11.17
CA HIS A 34 7.59 28.80 10.06
C HIS A 34 6.92 27.43 9.97
N HIS A 35 6.18 26.99 11.01
CA HIS A 35 5.36 25.77 10.99
C HIS A 35 3.89 26.05 10.68
N ALA A 36 3.40 27.28 10.94
CA ALA A 36 2.01 27.66 10.66
C ALA A 36 1.76 28.03 9.17
N ALA A 37 2.81 28.28 8.38
CA ALA A 37 2.72 28.59 6.95
C ALA A 37 2.92 27.37 6.03
N GLU A 38 3.02 26.17 6.59
CA GLU A 38 2.88 24.91 5.85
C GLU A 38 1.61 24.19 6.31
N ALA A 39 0.46 24.87 6.22
CA ALA A 39 -0.74 24.14 5.86
C ALA A 39 -0.41 23.40 4.57
N PRO A 40 -0.67 22.09 4.45
CA PRO A 40 -0.28 21.33 3.27
C PRO A 40 -1.15 21.76 2.08
N GLU A 41 -0.79 22.88 1.45
CA GLU A 41 -1.22 23.33 0.11
C GLU A 41 -0.62 22.44 -1.01
N GLY A 42 -0.45 21.16 -0.70
CA GLY A 42 0.06 20.14 -1.60
C GLY A 42 -0.54 18.75 -1.36
N ALA A 43 -1.54 18.61 -0.48
CA ALA A 43 -2.20 17.33 -0.20
C ALA A 43 -3.28 16.93 -1.23
N ALA A 44 -3.30 17.54 -2.42
CA ALA A 44 -4.26 17.21 -3.47
C ALA A 44 -3.75 17.53 -4.89
N SER A 45 -2.82 16.74 -5.44
CA SER A 45 -2.61 16.77 -6.90
C SER A 45 -2.06 15.52 -7.56
N HIS A 46 -2.02 14.38 -6.87
CA HIS A 46 -1.95 13.07 -7.52
C HIS A 46 -3.17 12.22 -7.19
N ILE A 47 -4.36 12.81 -7.35
CA ILE A 47 -5.59 12.04 -7.51
C ILE A 47 -5.51 11.48 -8.93
N ALA A 48 -5.04 10.23 -9.04
CA ALA A 48 -5.21 9.44 -10.25
C ALA A 48 -6.68 9.57 -10.69
N PRO A 49 -6.96 9.72 -12.00
CA PRO A 49 -8.31 9.98 -12.48
C PRO A 49 -9.29 8.98 -11.87
N ASP A 50 -10.23 9.48 -11.06
CA ASP A 50 -11.25 8.72 -10.32
C ASP A 50 -12.33 8.15 -11.25
N TYR A 51 -12.00 7.99 -12.53
CA TYR A 51 -12.85 7.45 -13.55
C TYR A 51 -12.10 6.37 -14.33
N THR A 52 -12.72 5.21 -14.44
CA THR A 52 -12.26 4.13 -15.32
C THR A 52 -13.10 4.17 -16.60
N ILE A 53 -12.44 4.08 -17.75
CA ILE A 53 -13.09 3.88 -19.04
C ILE A 53 -13.37 2.39 -19.26
N LEU A 54 -14.56 1.95 -18.85
CA LEU A 54 -15.00 0.58 -19.06
C LEU A 54 -15.94 0.54 -20.26
N PHE A 55 -15.57 -0.17 -21.33
CA PHE A 55 -16.37 -0.30 -22.55
C PHE A 55 -16.83 1.04 -23.16
N GLY A 56 -15.98 2.07 -23.11
CA GLY A 56 -16.29 3.41 -23.63
C GLY A 56 -17.22 4.27 -22.75
N ARG A 57 -17.66 3.75 -21.60
CA ARG A 57 -18.41 4.50 -20.58
C ARG A 57 -17.47 4.92 -19.45
N ARG A 58 -17.47 6.21 -19.10
CA ARG A 58 -16.77 6.72 -17.92
C ARG A 58 -17.57 6.33 -16.68
N ILE A 59 -16.98 5.51 -15.83
CA ILE A 59 -17.53 5.15 -14.52
C ILE A 59 -16.65 5.84 -13.49
N ASN A 60 -17.23 6.64 -12.59
CA ASN A 60 -16.51 7.24 -11.47
C ASN A 60 -16.24 6.16 -10.40
N ALA A 61 -15.37 5.21 -10.74
CA ALA A 61 -14.94 4.13 -9.88
C ALA A 61 -13.48 3.82 -10.18
N ASN A 62 -12.73 3.60 -9.10
CA ASN A 62 -11.33 3.19 -9.17
C ASN A 62 -11.22 1.82 -9.90
N ILE A 63 -10.21 1.66 -10.75
CA ILE A 63 -9.96 0.44 -11.53
C ILE A 63 -9.93 -0.81 -10.63
N TYR A 64 -9.38 -0.69 -9.42
CA TYR A 64 -9.33 -1.81 -8.47
C TYR A 64 -10.73 -2.27 -8.05
N VAL A 65 -11.71 -1.37 -7.91
CA VAL A 65 -13.10 -1.73 -7.59
C VAL A 65 -13.79 -2.39 -8.77
N VAL A 66 -13.47 -1.98 -10.00
CA VAL A 66 -13.99 -2.63 -11.22
C VAL A 66 -13.45 -4.05 -11.33
N VAL A 67 -12.14 -4.24 -11.12
CA VAL A 67 -11.51 -5.56 -11.14
C VAL A 67 -12.03 -6.44 -9.99
N PHE A 68 -12.27 -5.88 -8.80
CA PHE A 68 -12.94 -6.57 -7.71
C PHE A 68 -14.30 -7.15 -8.15
N GLY A 69 -15.12 -6.32 -8.80
CA GLY A 69 -16.42 -6.73 -9.32
C GLY A 69 -16.30 -7.86 -10.35
N ILE A 70 -15.32 -7.77 -11.26
CA ILE A 70 -15.03 -8.84 -12.22
C ILE A 70 -14.66 -10.14 -11.48
N LEU A 71 -13.74 -10.08 -10.52
CA LEU A 71 -13.35 -11.26 -9.72
C LEU A 71 -14.55 -11.89 -9.02
N ALA A 72 -15.41 -11.07 -8.40
CA ALA A 72 -16.64 -11.55 -7.76
C ALA A 72 -17.55 -12.29 -8.74
N VAL A 73 -17.77 -11.75 -9.94
CA VAL A 73 -18.56 -12.42 -10.99
C VAL A 73 -17.91 -13.74 -11.41
N VAL A 74 -16.59 -13.77 -11.64
CA VAL A 74 -15.88 -15.00 -12.00
C VAL A 74 -15.97 -16.04 -10.87
N THR A 75 -16.03 -15.62 -9.60
CA THR A 75 -16.25 -16.53 -8.45
C THR A 75 -17.67 -17.09 -8.44
N LEU A 76 -18.68 -16.26 -8.66
CA LEU A 76 -20.06 -16.71 -8.75
C LEU A 76 -20.27 -17.70 -9.90
N VAL A 77 -19.63 -17.45 -11.05
CA VAL A 77 -19.64 -18.37 -12.19
C VAL A 77 -18.97 -19.69 -11.83
N GLU A 78 -17.84 -19.68 -11.13
CA GLU A 78 -17.19 -20.91 -10.64
C GLU A 78 -18.10 -21.73 -9.75
N ILE A 79 -18.76 -21.09 -8.78
CA ILE A 79 -19.70 -21.78 -7.87
C ILE A 79 -20.86 -22.37 -8.68
N GLY A 80 -21.42 -21.60 -9.62
CA GLY A 80 -22.47 -22.09 -10.51
C GLY A 80 -22.03 -23.29 -11.35
N ILE A 81 -20.81 -23.27 -11.90
CA ILE A 81 -20.26 -24.39 -12.65
C ILE A 81 -20.02 -25.60 -11.74
N ALA A 82 -19.49 -25.38 -10.55
CA ALA A 82 -19.20 -26.44 -9.59
C ALA A 82 -20.46 -27.16 -9.09
N GLU A 83 -21.58 -26.44 -8.95
CA GLU A 83 -22.83 -27.00 -8.45
C GLU A 83 -23.67 -27.64 -9.58
N ILE A 84 -23.69 -27.05 -10.77
CA ILE A 84 -24.61 -27.45 -11.85
C ILE A 84 -24.01 -28.55 -12.73
N PHE A 85 -22.68 -28.58 -12.94
CA PHE A 85 -22.07 -29.54 -13.85
C PHE A 85 -21.67 -30.85 -13.14
N LEU A 86 -22.07 -31.97 -13.75
CA LEU A 86 -21.69 -33.31 -13.34
C LEU A 86 -20.16 -33.51 -13.38
N GLU A 87 -19.69 -34.41 -12.52
CA GLU A 87 -18.28 -34.75 -12.38
C GLU A 87 -17.69 -35.18 -13.73
N GLY A 88 -16.53 -34.60 -14.08
CA GLY A 88 -15.87 -34.90 -15.34
C GLY A 88 -14.68 -33.99 -15.61
N ILE A 89 -13.82 -34.44 -16.51
CA ILE A 89 -12.58 -33.73 -16.90
C ILE A 89 -12.88 -32.32 -17.39
N ILE A 90 -14.01 -32.12 -18.09
CA ILE A 90 -14.44 -30.82 -18.62
C ILE A 90 -14.70 -29.82 -17.48
N ARG A 91 -15.38 -30.24 -16.41
CA ARG A 91 -15.60 -29.42 -15.22
C ARG A 91 -14.27 -29.03 -14.58
N THR A 92 -13.37 -30.00 -14.40
CA THR A 92 -12.05 -29.75 -13.80
C THR A 92 -11.26 -28.74 -14.62
N VAL A 93 -11.19 -28.90 -15.94
CA VAL A 93 -10.46 -27.98 -16.82
C VAL A 93 -11.05 -26.57 -16.78
N LEU A 94 -12.38 -26.44 -16.75
CA LEU A 94 -13.04 -25.13 -16.64
C LEU A 94 -12.74 -24.44 -15.30
N LEU A 95 -12.90 -25.15 -14.18
CA LEU A 95 -12.63 -24.58 -12.85
C LEU A 95 -11.15 -24.23 -12.67
N VAL A 96 -10.24 -25.05 -13.17
CA VAL A 96 -8.80 -24.75 -13.18
C VAL A 96 -8.51 -23.54 -14.05
N GLY A 97 -9.10 -23.46 -15.25
CA GLY A 97 -8.95 -22.31 -16.14
C GLY A 97 -9.45 -20.99 -15.52
N LEU A 98 -10.62 -21.02 -14.88
CA LEU A 98 -11.18 -19.84 -14.20
C LEU A 98 -10.32 -19.42 -12.99
N SER A 99 -9.81 -20.37 -12.21
CA SER A 99 -8.96 -20.05 -11.06
C SER A 99 -7.60 -19.47 -11.50
N LEU A 100 -7.00 -19.97 -12.59
CA LEU A 100 -5.82 -19.35 -13.19
C LEU A 100 -6.11 -17.93 -13.70
N ALA A 101 -7.24 -17.72 -14.37
CA ALA A 101 -7.63 -16.39 -14.84
C ALA A 101 -7.75 -15.39 -13.69
N LYS A 102 -8.37 -15.79 -12.57
CA LYS A 102 -8.42 -14.97 -11.35
C LYS A 102 -7.02 -14.68 -10.82
N ALA A 103 -6.16 -15.68 -10.73
CA ALA A 103 -4.80 -15.51 -10.25
C ALA A 103 -4.06 -14.45 -11.09
N VAL A 104 -4.11 -14.55 -12.42
CA VAL A 104 -3.48 -13.57 -13.32
C VAL A 104 -4.06 -12.16 -13.13
N LEU A 105 -5.38 -12.05 -13.01
CA LEU A 105 -6.03 -10.75 -12.83
C LEU A 105 -5.63 -10.09 -11.49
N VAL A 106 -5.53 -10.88 -10.42
CA VAL A 106 -5.02 -10.43 -9.12
C VAL A 106 -3.55 -10.03 -9.21
N MET A 107 -2.72 -10.81 -9.91
CA MET A 107 -1.30 -10.47 -10.08
C MET A 107 -1.11 -9.13 -10.80
N LEU A 108 -1.83 -8.94 -11.90
CA LEU A 108 -1.69 -7.74 -12.74
C LEU A 108 -2.20 -6.48 -12.04
N PHE A 109 -3.34 -6.55 -11.35
CA PHE A 109 -4.01 -5.36 -10.81
C PHE A 109 -3.84 -5.18 -9.30
N TYR A 110 -3.81 -6.24 -8.49
CA TYR A 110 -3.71 -6.10 -7.03
C TYR A 110 -2.29 -6.24 -6.49
N MET A 111 -1.44 -7.03 -7.13
CA MET A 111 -0.02 -7.12 -6.78
C MET A 111 0.85 -6.07 -7.51
N HIS A 112 0.21 -5.12 -8.20
CA HIS A 112 0.86 -4.00 -8.88
C HIS A 112 1.92 -4.41 -9.93
N LEU A 113 1.98 -5.68 -10.39
CA LEU A 113 2.93 -6.09 -11.44
C LEU A 113 2.78 -5.28 -12.74
N ARG A 114 1.59 -4.71 -13.00
CA ARG A 114 1.36 -3.85 -14.16
C ARG A 114 2.01 -2.47 -14.03
N GLU A 115 2.21 -1.97 -12.82
CA GLU A 115 2.67 -0.61 -12.52
C GLU A 115 4.07 -0.57 -11.88
N ASP A 116 4.55 -1.69 -11.33
CA ASP A 116 5.73 -1.72 -10.45
C ASP A 116 6.80 -2.76 -10.86
N SER A 117 7.96 -2.68 -10.20
CA SER A 117 9.20 -3.38 -10.57
C SER A 117 9.16 -4.91 -10.45
N LYS A 118 9.97 -5.60 -11.28
CA LYS A 118 10.06 -7.08 -11.41
C LYS A 118 10.31 -7.85 -10.11
N ILE A 119 10.66 -7.17 -9.02
CA ILE A 119 10.85 -7.75 -7.69
C ILE A 119 9.54 -8.36 -7.16
N PHE A 120 8.39 -7.77 -7.48
CA PHE A 120 7.08 -8.31 -7.09
C PHE A 120 6.75 -9.61 -7.83
N ALA A 121 7.23 -9.77 -9.07
CA ALA A 121 7.09 -11.04 -9.79
C ALA A 121 7.90 -12.16 -9.12
N ALA A 122 9.07 -11.86 -8.54
CA ALA A 122 9.88 -12.85 -7.81
C ALA A 122 9.17 -13.39 -6.56
N ALA A 123 8.43 -12.53 -5.84
CA ALA A 123 7.63 -12.93 -4.67
C ALA A 123 6.52 -13.93 -5.03
N ILE A 124 6.03 -13.92 -6.28
CA ILE A 124 5.03 -14.86 -6.79
C ILE A 124 5.66 -16.15 -7.31
N ILE A 125 6.84 -16.05 -7.94
CA ILE A 125 7.55 -17.24 -8.43
C ILE A 125 7.87 -18.18 -7.26
N LEU A 126 8.21 -17.63 -6.08
CA LEU A 126 8.55 -18.41 -4.88
C LEU A 126 7.45 -19.42 -4.49
N PRO A 127 6.19 -19.06 -4.20
CA PRO A 127 5.15 -20.02 -3.84
C PRO A 127 4.79 -20.98 -4.98
N ILE A 128 4.90 -20.56 -6.25
CA ILE A 128 4.67 -21.47 -7.40
C ILE A 128 5.74 -22.56 -7.44
N VAL A 129 7.02 -22.19 -7.27
CA VAL A 129 8.13 -23.15 -7.23
C VAL A 129 7.97 -24.10 -6.05
N VAL A 130 7.63 -23.58 -4.86
CA VAL A 130 7.36 -24.41 -3.68
C VAL A 130 6.22 -25.40 -3.96
N GLY A 131 5.10 -24.94 -4.51
CA GLY A 131 3.97 -25.80 -4.87
C GLY A 131 4.36 -26.88 -5.90
N LEU A 132 5.13 -26.51 -6.93
CA LEU A 132 5.62 -27.46 -7.94
C LEU A 132 6.54 -28.53 -7.32
N VAL A 133 7.45 -28.12 -6.44
CA VAL A 133 8.33 -29.04 -5.71
C VAL A 133 7.52 -29.94 -4.79
N SER A 134 6.50 -29.42 -4.10
CA SER A 134 5.60 -30.23 -3.28
C SER A 134 4.84 -31.27 -4.11
N VAL A 135 4.34 -30.91 -5.29
CA VAL A 135 3.66 -31.86 -6.20
C VAL A 135 4.65 -32.92 -6.70
N MET A 136 5.86 -32.53 -7.12
CA MET A 136 6.90 -33.48 -7.52
C MET A 136 7.28 -34.44 -6.39
N PHE A 137 7.39 -33.93 -5.17
CA PHE A 137 7.65 -34.76 -3.99
C PHE A 137 6.52 -35.76 -3.73
N LEU A 138 5.26 -35.34 -3.81
CA LEU A 138 4.10 -36.22 -3.63
C LEU A 138 4.00 -37.30 -4.71
N LEU A 139 4.39 -36.98 -5.95
CA LEU A 139 4.44 -37.96 -7.04
C LEU A 139 5.63 -38.92 -6.92
N ALA A 140 6.74 -38.47 -6.33
CA ALA A 140 7.94 -39.28 -6.13
C ALA A 140 7.83 -40.21 -4.92
N VAL A 141 7.13 -39.78 -3.85
CA VAL A 141 6.83 -40.63 -2.70
C VAL A 141 5.87 -41.73 -3.13
N PRO A 142 6.28 -43.01 -3.09
CA PRO A 142 5.36 -44.09 -3.36
C PRO A 142 4.30 -44.11 -2.27
N SER A 143 3.01 -44.04 -2.66
CA SER A 143 1.90 -44.32 -1.75
C SER A 143 1.83 -45.83 -1.51
N THR A 144 2.86 -46.41 -0.89
CA THR A 144 2.77 -47.77 -0.36
C THR A 144 1.76 -47.72 0.77
N GLY A 145 0.55 -48.19 0.46
CA GLY A 145 -0.49 -48.42 1.45
C GLY A 145 0.04 -49.34 2.54
N TYR A 146 -0.29 -49.01 3.78
CA TYR A 146 -0.46 -50.03 4.81
C TYR A 146 -1.69 -50.87 4.47
#